data_AF-A0A0C1ZPQ4-F1
#
_entry.id   AF-A0A0C1ZPQ4-F1
#
_cell.length_a   1.000
_cell.length_b   1.000
_cell.length_c   1.000
_cell.angle_alpha   90.00
_cell.angle_beta   90.00
_cell.angle_gamma   90.00
#
_symmetry.space_group_name_H-M   'P 1'
#
loop_
_entity.id
_entity.type
_entity.pdbx_description
1 polymer ?
#
loop_
_entity_poly.entity_id
_entity_poly.type
_entity_poly.pdbx_seq_one_letter_code
_entity_poly.pdbx_strand_id
1 'polypeptide(L)'
;MFVAAGLGLALGGCTEIPDIAYETQHFEIAPDFDYPICAGTLAYFESHLRFVESSLSRTVPFGERIRFYWITKNLDSWCSERALGCYYPGTRVIIGTGESVSHEIVHAVLNAEAQTNYFLEEGVAELYSGVGAYRRPAHDSRPDPSELLWLSPTDYRFGELDYAVAAHFMAYVEHQFGDGSTRGIADVVVTAAGPPELEASFKRFTGVSFAQLGEDYDRYASNYYRGLHDEDITPIETKRWIDVSLRCDQDDTFGPLPDASPGMYRSLRLELDEPRTVDIELRAPERVSVEIVDVRRERSYGVVLDFRHPKPSGAHEHPIVRGGESTAVHLRAGTHLLTISQSDYEYSDAFLRVDPRQFPRGDDSQ
;
A
#
# COMPACT_ATOMS: atom_id res chain seq x y z
N MET A 1 49.02 24.08 -40.65
CA MET A 1 48.57 22.89 -39.90
C MET A 1 47.54 23.39 -38.90
N PHE A 2 46.25 23.34 -39.26
CA PHE A 2 45.14 23.81 -38.43
C PHE A 2 44.45 22.60 -37.82
N VAL A 3 44.48 22.49 -36.49
CA VAL A 3 43.73 21.49 -35.73
C VAL A 3 42.34 22.06 -35.49
N ALA A 4 41.34 21.51 -36.18
CA ALA A 4 39.94 21.81 -35.92
C ALA A 4 39.49 21.00 -34.70
N ALA A 5 39.38 21.67 -33.55
CA ALA A 5 38.74 21.11 -32.36
C ALA A 5 37.22 21.11 -32.59
N GLY A 6 36.67 19.93 -32.87
CA GLY A 6 35.22 19.71 -32.91
C GLY A 6 34.67 19.70 -31.48
N LEU A 7 34.00 20.79 -31.10
CA LEU A 7 33.25 20.89 -29.86
C LEU A 7 31.93 20.10 -30.04
N GLY A 8 31.94 18.83 -29.64
CA GLY A 8 30.72 18.02 -29.55
C GLY A 8 29.90 18.46 -28.35
N LEU A 9 28.90 19.31 -28.57
CA LEU A 9 27.83 19.57 -27.60
C LEU A 9 27.02 18.29 -27.44
N ALA A 10 27.30 17.54 -26.37
CA ALA A 10 26.39 16.52 -25.89
C ALA A 10 25.10 17.22 -25.46
N LEU A 11 24.06 17.14 -26.30
CA LEU A 11 22.70 17.45 -25.90
C LEU A 11 22.35 16.45 -24.79
N GLY A 12 22.44 16.90 -23.53
CA GLY A 12 21.92 16.13 -22.41
C GLY A 12 20.46 15.81 -22.71
N GLY A 13 20.16 14.53 -22.90
CA GLY A 13 18.80 14.08 -23.18
C GLY A 13 17.92 14.41 -21.99
N CYS A 14 17.01 15.37 -22.16
CA CYS A 14 15.93 15.57 -21.21
C CYS A 14 15.11 14.29 -21.15
N THR A 15 14.90 13.74 -19.95
CA THR A 15 13.91 12.67 -19.77
C THR A 15 12.56 13.22 -20.23
N GLU A 16 11.95 12.56 -21.20
CA GLU A 16 10.63 12.94 -21.70
C GLU A 16 9.61 12.75 -20.56
N ILE A 17 8.88 13.82 -20.24
CA ILE A 17 7.81 13.78 -19.24
C ILE A 17 6.60 13.13 -19.94
N PRO A 18 6.02 12.05 -19.39
CA PRO A 18 4.83 11.44 -20.00
C PRO A 18 3.67 12.44 -20.10
N ASP A 19 2.89 12.32 -21.18
CA ASP A 19 1.67 13.10 -21.36
C ASP A 19 0.54 12.59 -20.45
N ILE A 20 -0.38 13.49 -20.08
CA ILE A 20 -1.57 13.14 -19.30
C ILE A 20 -2.49 12.27 -20.18
N ALA A 21 -2.73 11.03 -19.76
CA ALA A 21 -3.59 10.08 -20.46
C ALA A 21 -4.97 9.91 -19.80
N TYR A 22 -5.06 10.19 -18.49
CA TYR A 22 -6.31 10.06 -17.73
C TYR A 22 -6.57 11.30 -16.88
N GLU A 23 -7.84 11.65 -16.77
CA GLU A 23 -8.30 12.69 -15.85
C GLU A 23 -9.51 12.16 -15.07
N THR A 24 -9.52 12.42 -13.78
CA THR A 24 -10.66 12.17 -12.89
C THR A 24 -11.13 13.49 -12.28
N GLN A 25 -11.88 13.45 -11.19
CA GLN A 25 -12.29 14.66 -10.50
C GLN A 25 -11.06 15.36 -9.87
N HIS A 26 -10.20 14.60 -9.19
CA HIS A 26 -9.08 15.13 -8.43
C HIS A 26 -7.70 14.72 -8.97
N PHE A 27 -7.62 13.87 -10.00
CA PHE A 27 -6.33 13.41 -10.54
C PHE A 27 -6.15 13.76 -12.02
N GLU A 28 -4.91 14.06 -12.38
CA GLU A 28 -4.36 13.99 -13.74
C GLU A 28 -3.28 12.89 -13.72
N ILE A 29 -3.38 11.86 -14.56
CA ILE A 29 -2.46 10.72 -14.53
C ILE A 29 -1.73 10.61 -15.85
N ALA A 30 -0.41 10.57 -15.76
CA ALA A 30 0.52 10.52 -16.88
C ALA A 30 1.44 9.27 -16.76
N PRO A 31 1.00 8.11 -17.28
CA PRO A 31 1.78 6.88 -17.22
C PRO A 31 2.90 6.82 -18.26
N ASP A 32 4.01 6.16 -17.94
CA ASP A 32 5.12 5.88 -18.89
C ASP A 32 4.94 4.57 -19.69
N PHE A 33 3.71 4.09 -19.80
CA PHE A 33 3.32 2.85 -20.45
C PHE A 33 2.06 3.01 -21.30
N ASP A 34 1.89 2.11 -22.29
CA ASP A 34 0.87 2.23 -23.34
C ASP A 34 -0.41 1.41 -23.10
N TYR A 35 -0.47 0.59 -22.05
CA TYR A 35 -1.65 -0.22 -21.71
C TYR A 35 -2.62 0.52 -20.78
N PRO A 36 -3.91 0.15 -20.77
CA PRO A 36 -4.90 0.93 -20.05
C PRO A 36 -4.82 0.75 -18.52
N ILE A 37 -5.17 1.82 -17.80
CA ILE A 37 -5.52 1.78 -16.38
C ILE A 37 -7.01 1.43 -16.27
N CYS A 38 -7.35 0.46 -15.42
CA CYS A 38 -8.74 0.03 -15.26
C CYS A 38 -9.58 0.95 -14.38
N ALA A 39 -10.88 0.96 -14.62
CA ALA A 39 -11.85 1.81 -13.92
C ALA A 39 -11.77 1.65 -12.40
N GLY A 40 -11.59 0.43 -11.90
CA GLY A 40 -11.42 0.17 -10.47
C GLY A 40 -10.17 0.81 -9.86
N THR A 41 -9.07 0.90 -10.60
CA THR A 41 -7.86 1.60 -10.13
C THR A 41 -8.10 3.12 -10.03
N LEU A 42 -8.73 3.71 -11.05
CA LEU A 42 -9.09 5.15 -11.04
C LEU A 42 -10.10 5.48 -9.93
N ALA A 43 -11.12 4.65 -9.77
CA ALA A 43 -12.12 4.78 -8.71
C ALA A 43 -11.49 4.62 -7.32
N TYR A 44 -10.49 3.74 -7.18
CA TYR A 44 -9.75 3.58 -5.94
C TYR A 44 -8.94 4.83 -5.59
N PHE A 45 -8.22 5.46 -6.51
CA PHE A 45 -7.47 6.70 -6.20
C PHE A 45 -8.40 7.80 -5.68
N GLU A 46 -9.56 7.97 -6.31
CA GLU A 46 -10.59 8.90 -5.86
C GLU A 46 -11.18 8.54 -4.49
N SER A 47 -11.42 7.25 -4.24
CA SER A 47 -11.92 6.78 -2.95
C SER A 47 -10.88 6.93 -1.84
N HIS A 48 -9.61 6.65 -2.15
CA HIS A 48 -8.49 6.76 -1.23
C HIS A 48 -8.25 8.21 -0.83
N LEU A 49 -8.25 9.12 -1.81
CA LEU A 49 -8.17 10.56 -1.53
C LEU A 49 -9.27 11.00 -0.56
N ARG A 50 -10.54 10.66 -0.84
CA ARG A 50 -11.66 11.00 0.07
C ARG A 50 -11.48 10.41 1.47
N PHE A 51 -10.98 9.18 1.57
CA PHE A 51 -10.68 8.55 2.84
C PHE A 51 -9.63 9.33 3.62
N VAL A 52 -8.51 9.68 2.99
CA VAL A 52 -7.42 10.43 3.63
C VAL A 52 -7.90 11.83 4.03
N GLU A 53 -8.61 12.52 3.14
CA GLU A 53 -9.16 13.86 3.40
C GLU A 53 -10.11 13.86 4.61
N SER A 54 -11.02 12.90 4.65
CA SER A 54 -11.95 12.72 5.77
C SER A 54 -11.21 12.40 7.07
N SER A 55 -10.26 11.46 7.02
CA SER A 55 -9.56 10.97 8.20
C SER A 55 -8.69 12.06 8.84
N LEU A 56 -8.00 12.83 8.01
CA LEU A 56 -7.15 13.94 8.45
C LEU A 56 -7.93 15.25 8.65
N SER A 57 -9.22 15.31 8.28
CA SER A 57 -10.02 16.54 8.26
C SER A 57 -9.35 17.67 7.46
N ARG A 58 -8.75 17.29 6.33
CA ARG A 58 -8.02 18.20 5.43
C ARG A 58 -8.45 17.92 4.01
N THR A 59 -8.48 18.94 3.16
CA THR A 59 -8.93 18.79 1.77
C THR A 59 -7.91 19.37 0.83
N VAL A 60 -7.75 18.74 -0.33
CA VAL A 60 -7.15 19.37 -1.49
C VAL A 60 -8.10 20.50 -1.93
N PRO A 61 -7.61 21.75 -2.08
CA PRO A 61 -8.46 22.87 -2.45
C PRO A 61 -9.25 22.58 -3.73
N PHE A 62 -10.53 22.99 -3.72
CA PHE A 62 -11.40 22.79 -4.86
C PHE A 62 -10.82 23.39 -6.15
N GLY A 63 -10.76 22.58 -7.21
CA GLY A 63 -10.22 22.97 -8.51
C GLY A 63 -8.70 22.73 -8.65
N GLU A 64 -8.00 22.36 -7.58
CA GLU A 64 -6.67 21.76 -7.68
C GLU A 64 -6.80 20.26 -7.97
N ARG A 65 -5.90 19.74 -8.82
CA ARG A 65 -5.77 18.31 -9.10
C ARG A 65 -4.38 17.85 -8.69
N ILE A 66 -4.33 16.63 -8.17
CA ILE A 66 -3.09 15.90 -7.95
C ILE A 66 -2.63 15.36 -9.30
N ARG A 67 -1.44 15.73 -9.73
CA ARG A 67 -0.82 15.14 -10.92
C ARG A 67 0.02 13.96 -10.52
N PHE A 68 -0.30 12.78 -11.04
CA PHE A 68 0.45 11.56 -10.82
C PHE A 68 1.18 11.14 -12.09
N TYR A 69 2.50 11.23 -12.07
CA TYR A 69 3.35 10.60 -13.08
C TYR A 69 3.62 9.16 -12.65
N TRP A 70 2.97 8.21 -13.33
CA TRP A 70 3.11 6.79 -13.02
C TRP A 70 4.31 6.25 -13.80
N ILE A 71 5.45 6.20 -13.13
CA ILE A 71 6.75 5.87 -13.70
C ILE A 71 7.12 4.44 -13.33
N THR A 72 7.19 3.56 -14.33
CA THR A 72 7.59 2.16 -14.18
C THR A 72 9.07 1.95 -14.47
N LYS A 73 9.72 2.89 -15.15
CA LYS A 73 11.14 2.82 -15.54
C LYS A 73 11.90 4.04 -15.07
N ASN A 74 13.13 3.83 -14.57
CA ASN A 74 14.06 4.91 -14.23
C ASN A 74 13.51 5.92 -13.19
N LEU A 75 12.76 5.42 -12.21
CA LEU A 75 12.20 6.23 -11.11
C LEU A 75 13.27 7.00 -10.33
N ASP A 76 14.46 6.41 -10.15
CA ASP A 76 15.61 7.03 -9.47
C ASP A 76 16.12 8.31 -10.16
N SER A 77 15.71 8.59 -11.40
CA SER A 77 16.02 9.86 -12.07
C SER A 77 15.10 11.02 -11.65
N TRP A 78 14.01 10.71 -10.96
CA TRP A 78 13.00 11.65 -10.48
C TRP A 78 13.00 11.74 -8.96
N CYS A 79 12.96 10.58 -8.29
CA CYS A 79 12.94 10.46 -6.85
C CYS A 79 14.33 10.08 -6.30
N SER A 80 14.50 10.10 -4.98
CA SER A 80 15.73 9.60 -4.36
C SER A 80 15.93 8.11 -4.67
N GLU A 81 17.19 7.67 -4.73
CA GLU A 81 17.55 6.27 -4.96
C GLU A 81 16.75 5.36 -4.00
N ARG A 82 16.12 4.30 -4.53
CA ARG A 82 15.31 3.30 -3.79
C ARG A 82 13.92 3.76 -3.35
N ALA A 83 13.53 5.01 -3.59
CA ALA A 83 12.16 5.43 -3.32
C ALA A 83 11.20 4.76 -4.32
N LEU A 84 10.04 4.30 -3.83
CA LEU A 84 8.97 3.78 -4.69
C LEU A 84 8.06 4.89 -5.23
N GLY A 85 8.16 6.09 -4.64
CA GLY A 85 7.47 7.29 -5.04
C GLY A 85 8.08 8.50 -4.36
N CYS A 86 7.67 9.69 -4.80
CA CYS A 86 7.93 10.92 -4.10
C CYS A 86 6.85 11.96 -4.44
N TYR A 87 6.44 12.68 -3.41
CA TYR A 87 5.61 13.87 -3.53
C TYR A 87 6.48 15.14 -3.52
N TYR A 88 6.12 16.12 -4.36
CA TYR A 88 6.77 17.43 -4.36
C TYR A 88 5.87 18.49 -3.67
N PRO A 89 6.21 18.92 -2.44
CA PRO A 89 5.39 19.85 -1.68
C PRO A 89 5.08 21.15 -2.42
N GLY A 90 3.84 21.64 -2.26
CA GLY A 90 3.34 22.86 -2.90
C GLY A 90 3.02 22.73 -4.40
N THR A 91 3.32 21.58 -5.02
CA THR A 91 3.09 21.40 -6.48
C THR A 91 1.93 20.48 -6.83
N ARG A 92 1.43 19.69 -5.86
CA ARG A 92 0.45 18.61 -6.08
C ARG A 92 0.94 17.53 -7.05
N VAL A 93 2.26 17.39 -7.22
CA VAL A 93 2.85 16.38 -8.10
C VAL A 93 3.32 15.18 -7.30
N ILE A 94 2.82 14.00 -7.68
CA ILE A 94 3.32 12.68 -7.29
C ILE A 94 4.10 12.12 -8.47
N ILE A 95 5.28 11.57 -8.22
CA ILE A 95 6.00 10.72 -9.17
C ILE A 95 6.24 9.39 -8.48
N GLY A 96 5.79 8.28 -9.05
CA GLY A 96 5.93 7.00 -8.37
C GLY A 96 5.39 5.81 -9.16
N THR A 97 5.44 4.64 -8.52
CA THR A 97 4.84 3.42 -9.02
C THR A 97 3.40 3.28 -8.53
N GLY A 98 2.71 2.23 -8.98
CA GLY A 98 1.39 1.87 -8.44
C GLY A 98 1.44 1.46 -6.97
N GLU A 99 2.59 0.98 -6.48
CA GLU A 99 2.77 0.54 -5.09
C GLU A 99 2.86 1.72 -4.11
N SER A 100 3.32 2.89 -4.55
CA SER A 100 3.50 4.06 -3.67
C SER A 100 2.35 5.05 -3.71
N VAL A 101 1.50 5.02 -4.74
CA VAL A 101 0.48 6.06 -4.97
C VAL A 101 -0.42 6.31 -3.75
N SER A 102 -0.85 5.27 -3.02
CA SER A 102 -1.69 5.42 -1.84
C SER A 102 -0.97 6.13 -0.68
N HIS A 103 0.34 5.88 -0.53
CA HIS A 103 1.20 6.57 0.42
C HIS A 103 1.41 8.04 -0.02
N GLU A 104 1.70 8.27 -1.29
CA GLU A 104 1.95 9.62 -1.83
C GLU A 104 0.69 10.51 -1.84
N ILE A 105 -0.50 9.92 -1.98
CA ILE A 105 -1.77 10.65 -1.80
C ILE A 105 -1.85 11.25 -0.39
N VAL A 106 -1.31 10.58 0.63
CA VAL A 106 -1.28 11.13 2.00
C VAL A 106 -0.37 12.35 2.05
N HIS A 107 0.83 12.29 1.49
CA HIS A 107 1.68 13.48 1.38
C HIS A 107 1.02 14.60 0.60
N ALA A 108 0.28 14.28 -0.48
CA ALA A 108 -0.47 15.27 -1.23
C ALA A 108 -1.56 15.94 -0.38
N VAL A 109 -2.31 15.20 0.46
CA VAL A 109 -3.29 15.80 1.38
C VAL A 109 -2.60 16.59 2.49
N LEU A 110 -1.50 16.04 3.04
CA LEU A 110 -0.73 16.71 4.09
C LEU A 110 -0.14 18.03 3.59
N ASN A 111 0.37 18.04 2.36
CA ASN A 111 1.08 19.14 1.73
C ASN A 111 2.02 19.88 2.70
N ALA A 112 2.84 19.13 3.43
CA ALA A 112 3.77 19.69 4.39
C ALA A 112 4.91 20.40 3.63
N GLU A 113 4.83 21.73 3.52
CA GLU A 113 5.84 22.53 2.80
C GLU A 113 7.18 22.60 3.55
N ALA A 114 7.17 22.34 4.85
CA ALA A 114 8.34 22.28 5.70
C ALA A 114 8.45 20.89 6.33
N GLN A 115 9.43 20.12 5.87
CA GLN A 115 9.73 18.77 6.36
C GLN A 115 10.37 18.84 7.76
N THR A 116 9.55 18.94 8.81
CA THR A 116 10.08 19.11 10.18
C THR A 116 10.20 17.84 10.97
N ASN A 117 9.48 16.78 10.58
CA ASN A 117 9.66 15.48 11.19
C ASN A 117 9.37 14.35 10.18
N TYR A 118 10.42 13.89 9.49
CA TYR A 118 10.30 12.82 8.50
C TYR A 118 9.70 11.55 9.09
N PHE A 119 10.11 11.15 10.30
CA PHE A 119 9.60 9.93 10.93
C PHE A 119 8.08 9.96 11.11
N LEU A 120 7.52 11.08 11.56
CA LEU A 120 6.07 11.19 11.74
C LEU A 120 5.32 11.46 10.45
N GLU A 121 5.88 12.25 9.54
CA GLU A 121 5.28 12.47 8.22
C GLU A 121 5.08 11.13 7.49
N GLU A 122 6.14 10.33 7.44
CA GLU A 122 6.18 9.02 6.81
C GLU A 122 5.33 8.02 7.59
N GLY A 123 5.34 8.06 8.93
CA GLY A 123 4.46 7.24 9.74
C GLY A 123 2.97 7.53 9.51
N VAL A 124 2.59 8.80 9.31
CA VAL A 124 1.23 9.20 8.95
C VAL A 124 0.90 8.74 7.52
N ALA A 125 1.83 8.91 6.57
CA ALA A 125 1.68 8.45 5.20
C ALA A 125 1.48 6.93 5.12
N GLU A 126 2.28 6.16 5.85
CA GLU A 126 2.14 4.71 5.95
C GLU A 126 0.81 4.30 6.60
N LEU A 127 0.43 4.91 7.73
CA LEU A 127 -0.84 4.59 8.41
C LEU A 127 -2.05 4.83 7.47
N TYR A 128 -2.09 5.99 6.81
CA TYR A 128 -3.21 6.40 5.96
C TYR A 128 -3.08 5.95 4.51
N SER A 129 -1.98 5.29 4.11
CA SER A 129 -1.95 4.44 2.92
C SER A 129 -2.96 3.28 3.05
N GLY A 130 -3.32 2.95 4.30
CA GLY A 130 -4.28 1.94 4.70
C GLY A 130 -3.76 0.51 4.65
N VAL A 131 -2.45 0.34 4.43
CA VAL A 131 -1.71 -0.90 4.60
C VAL A 131 -1.48 -1.17 6.09
N GLY A 132 -1.43 -2.44 6.48
CA GLY A 132 -1.13 -2.80 7.87
C GLY A 132 0.29 -2.43 8.30
N ALA A 133 0.60 -2.64 9.59
CA ALA A 133 1.95 -2.44 10.09
C ALA A 133 2.41 -3.65 10.91
N TYR A 134 3.68 -4.00 10.80
CA TYR A 134 4.23 -5.18 11.45
C TYR A 134 5.65 -4.96 12.00
N ARG A 135 5.84 -5.29 13.27
CA ARG A 135 7.14 -5.25 13.96
C ARG A 135 7.28 -6.45 14.90
N ARG A 136 8.48 -7.03 15.01
CA ARG A 136 8.79 -8.10 15.98
C ARG A 136 9.94 -7.68 16.89
N PRO A 137 9.68 -7.01 18.03
CA PRO A 137 10.71 -6.42 18.88
C PRO A 137 11.83 -7.40 19.29
N ALA A 138 11.50 -8.65 19.62
CA ALA A 138 12.45 -9.64 20.14
C ALA A 138 13.58 -10.06 19.16
N HIS A 139 13.47 -9.71 17.88
CA HIS A 139 14.46 -10.01 16.85
C HIS A 139 14.90 -8.76 16.09
N ASP A 140 14.56 -7.60 16.63
CA ASP A 140 14.65 -6.35 15.92
C ASP A 140 15.85 -5.55 16.36
N SER A 141 16.82 -5.36 15.47
CA SER A 141 17.90 -4.39 15.67
C SER A 141 17.54 -3.01 15.09
N ARG A 142 16.30 -2.81 14.66
CA ARG A 142 15.82 -1.52 14.15
C ARG A 142 15.79 -0.48 15.28
N PRO A 143 16.06 0.79 14.96
CA PRO A 143 16.07 1.88 15.92
C PRO A 143 14.71 2.07 16.60
N ASP A 144 14.74 2.60 17.81
CA ASP A 144 13.52 2.90 18.56
C ASP A 144 12.86 4.19 18.04
N PRO A 145 11.53 4.35 18.18
CA PRO A 145 10.84 5.56 17.74
C PRO A 145 11.44 6.85 18.30
N SER A 146 11.99 6.82 19.52
CA SER A 146 12.66 7.98 20.11
C SER A 146 13.96 8.37 19.42
N GLU A 147 14.67 7.41 18.81
CA GLU A 147 15.87 7.67 18.01
C GLU A 147 15.48 8.24 16.64
N LEU A 148 14.42 7.69 16.04
CA LEU A 148 13.93 8.11 14.72
C LEU A 148 13.22 9.46 14.73
N LEU A 149 12.57 9.83 15.84
CA LEU A 149 11.87 11.11 15.95
C LEU A 149 12.80 12.32 15.67
N TRP A 150 14.10 12.16 15.90
CA TRP A 150 15.08 13.23 15.76
C TRP A 150 16.02 13.04 14.58
N LEU A 151 15.61 12.25 13.58
CA LEU A 151 16.34 12.09 12.33
C LEU A 151 16.66 13.45 11.70
N SER A 152 17.94 13.66 11.41
CA SER A 152 18.33 14.84 10.64
C SER A 152 17.91 14.68 9.18
N PRO A 153 17.72 15.78 8.43
CA PRO A 153 17.49 15.70 6.98
C PRO A 153 18.57 14.94 6.23
N THR A 154 19.81 14.95 6.75
CA THR A 154 20.94 14.23 6.17
C THR A 154 20.77 12.72 6.38
N ASP A 155 20.45 12.29 7.59
CA ASP A 155 20.28 10.86 7.92
C ASP A 155 19.09 10.28 7.16
N TYR A 156 17.98 11.02 7.08
CA TYR A 156 16.84 10.65 6.24
C TYR A 156 17.25 10.45 4.77
N ARG A 157 18.00 11.40 4.18
CA ARG A 157 18.48 11.30 2.79
C ARG A 157 19.42 10.12 2.54
N PHE A 158 20.12 9.64 3.57
CA PHE A 158 20.97 8.46 3.48
C PHE A 158 20.23 7.15 3.77
N GLY A 159 18.91 7.20 3.95
CA GLY A 159 18.06 6.02 4.10
C GLY A 159 18.04 5.44 5.51
N GLU A 160 18.34 6.26 6.53
CA GLU A 160 18.31 5.82 7.94
C GLU A 160 16.87 5.76 8.50
N LEU A 161 15.86 6.20 7.75
CA LEU A 161 14.47 6.04 8.15
C LEU A 161 14.01 4.59 7.98
N ASP A 162 13.52 4.02 9.07
CA ASP A 162 12.80 2.75 9.05
C ASP A 162 11.29 2.97 8.93
N TYR A 163 10.78 2.89 7.69
CA TYR A 163 9.35 3.04 7.37
C TYR A 163 8.47 2.05 8.15
N ALA A 164 8.95 0.82 8.36
CA ALA A 164 8.18 -0.18 9.09
C ALA A 164 8.06 0.15 10.58
N VAL A 165 9.08 0.77 11.20
CA VAL A 165 8.97 1.32 12.57
C VAL A 165 8.01 2.52 12.59
N ALA A 166 8.09 3.43 11.62
CA ALA A 166 7.22 4.61 11.52
C ALA A 166 5.75 4.21 11.38
N ALA A 167 5.43 3.33 10.43
CA ALA A 167 4.11 2.76 10.22
C ALA A 167 3.58 2.09 11.50
N HIS A 168 4.40 1.25 12.13
CA HIS A 168 3.99 0.51 13.33
C HIS A 168 3.76 1.40 14.54
N PHE A 169 4.58 2.43 14.71
CA PHE A 169 4.41 3.41 15.77
C PHE A 169 3.11 4.21 15.59
N MET A 170 2.85 4.74 14.40
CA MET A 170 1.61 5.48 14.15
C MET A 170 0.36 4.59 14.22
N ALA A 171 0.44 3.33 13.80
CA ALA A 171 -0.64 2.37 13.99
C ALA A 171 -0.89 2.03 15.46
N TYR A 172 0.15 1.97 16.30
CA TYR A 172 -0.03 1.86 17.75
C TYR A 172 -0.71 3.09 18.33
N VAL A 173 -0.31 4.30 17.92
CA VAL A 173 -0.92 5.54 18.40
C VAL A 173 -2.41 5.59 18.03
N GLU A 174 -2.74 5.26 16.77
CA GLU A 174 -4.12 5.12 16.30
C GLU A 174 -4.91 4.12 17.14
N HIS A 175 -4.34 2.92 17.36
CA HIS A 175 -5.03 1.85 18.07
C HIS A 175 -5.29 2.16 19.54
N GLN A 176 -4.35 2.80 20.24
CA GLN A 176 -4.46 3.09 21.67
C GLN A 176 -5.21 4.38 21.97
N PHE A 177 -5.03 5.41 21.14
CA PHE A 177 -5.48 6.77 21.43
C PHE A 177 -6.49 7.33 20.40
N GLY A 178 -6.80 6.57 19.34
CA GLY A 178 -7.81 6.88 18.33
C GLY A 178 -7.37 7.89 17.26
N ASP A 179 -8.22 8.03 16.25
CA ASP A 179 -8.04 8.88 15.06
C ASP A 179 -7.79 10.36 15.39
N GLY A 180 -8.43 10.88 16.43
CA GLY A 180 -8.21 12.25 16.89
C GLY A 180 -6.75 12.51 17.29
N SER A 181 -6.05 11.49 17.79
CA SER A 181 -4.65 11.61 18.18
C SER A 181 -3.72 11.68 16.98
N THR A 182 -3.89 10.78 16.00
CA THR A 182 -3.06 10.77 14.79
C THR A 182 -3.34 11.98 13.91
N ARG A 183 -4.60 12.42 13.82
CA ARG A 183 -4.97 13.70 13.18
C ARG A 183 -4.26 14.89 13.83
N GLY A 184 -4.31 14.98 15.15
CA GLY A 184 -3.63 16.06 15.87
C GLY A 184 -2.12 16.06 15.65
N ILE A 185 -1.49 14.89 15.60
CA ILE A 185 -0.06 14.76 15.26
C ILE A 185 0.20 15.20 13.81
N ALA A 186 -0.64 14.81 12.86
CA ALA A 186 -0.53 15.21 11.46
C ALA A 186 -0.60 16.75 11.30
N ASP A 187 -1.46 17.44 12.05
CA ASP A 187 -1.51 18.92 12.05
C ASP A 187 -0.18 19.54 12.46
N VAL A 188 0.51 18.94 13.44
CA VAL A 188 1.78 19.43 13.97
C VAL A 188 2.93 19.21 12.99
N VAL A 189 2.94 18.06 12.30
CA VAL A 189 3.88 17.76 11.20
C VAL A 189 3.81 18.86 10.14
N VAL A 190 2.60 19.30 9.80
CA VAL A 190 2.37 20.26 8.72
C VAL A 190 2.76 21.68 9.11
N THR A 191 2.56 22.05 10.37
CA THR A 191 2.92 23.40 10.87
C THR A 191 4.41 23.59 11.12
N ALA A 192 5.24 22.63 10.76
CA ALA A 192 6.68 22.74 10.89
C ALA A 192 7.17 22.83 12.35
N ALA A 193 6.49 22.16 13.29
CA ALA A 193 6.77 22.32 14.71
C ALA A 193 8.20 21.87 15.09
N GLY A 194 8.86 22.66 15.94
CA GLY A 194 10.16 22.29 16.50
C GLY A 194 10.06 21.18 17.57
N PRO A 195 11.18 20.59 17.99
CA PRO A 195 11.20 19.47 18.96
C PRO A 195 10.34 19.67 20.23
N PRO A 196 10.40 20.82 20.93
CA PRO A 196 9.62 20.99 22.16
C PRO A 196 8.10 21.05 21.92
N GLU A 197 7.69 21.62 20.78
CA GLU A 197 6.28 21.68 20.40
C GLU A 197 5.78 20.31 19.97
N LEU A 198 6.62 19.53 19.29
CA LEU A 198 6.30 18.17 18.91
C LEU A 198 6.10 17.27 20.14
N GLU A 199 7.01 17.30 21.11
CA GLU A 199 6.84 16.56 22.38
C GLU A 199 5.59 17.00 23.15
N ALA A 200 5.32 18.31 23.20
CA ALA A 200 4.12 18.84 23.84
C ALA A 200 2.84 18.37 23.14
N SER A 201 2.90 18.19 21.82
CA SER A 201 1.78 17.73 21.01
C SER A 201 1.37 16.29 21.33
N PHE A 202 2.34 15.38 21.53
CA PHE A 202 2.05 14.02 21.97
C PHE A 202 1.24 14.05 23.26
N LYS A 203 1.71 14.77 24.28
CA LYS A 203 0.97 14.90 25.55
C LYS A 203 -0.42 15.50 25.38
N ARG A 204 -0.57 16.49 24.49
CA ARG A 204 -1.85 17.12 24.21
C ARG A 204 -2.85 16.14 23.60
N PHE A 205 -2.40 15.26 22.69
CA PHE A 205 -3.29 14.42 21.90
C PHE A 205 -3.46 13.01 22.47
N THR A 206 -2.42 12.40 23.02
CA THR A 206 -2.49 11.05 23.63
C THR A 206 -2.76 11.09 25.14
N GLY A 207 -2.59 12.25 25.78
CA GLY A 207 -2.69 12.40 27.23
C GLY A 207 -1.46 11.95 28.01
N VAL A 208 -0.42 11.41 27.34
CA VAL A 208 0.83 10.93 27.97
C VAL A 208 2.05 11.61 27.35
N SER A 209 3.14 11.75 28.11
CA SER A 209 4.38 12.34 27.57
C SER A 209 4.98 11.44 26.47
N PHE A 210 5.81 12.01 25.58
CA PHE A 210 6.49 11.21 24.56
C PHE A 210 7.37 10.10 25.17
N ALA A 211 8.08 10.39 26.26
CA ALA A 211 8.87 9.38 26.98
C ALA A 211 7.99 8.22 27.48
N GLN A 212 6.83 8.52 28.08
CA GLN A 212 5.90 7.49 28.52
C GLN A 212 5.28 6.73 27.33
N LEU A 213 4.99 7.42 26.23
CA LEU A 213 4.50 6.80 25.00
C LEU A 213 5.50 5.78 24.44
N GLY A 214 6.80 6.09 24.48
CA GLY A 214 7.87 5.16 24.10
C GLY A 214 7.90 3.92 25.00
N GLU A 215 7.88 4.11 26.32
CA GLU A 215 7.84 2.99 27.28
C GLU A 215 6.59 2.11 27.11
N ASP A 216 5.43 2.72 26.89
CA ASP A 216 4.17 2.03 26.68
C ASP A 216 4.14 1.30 25.34
N TYR A 217 4.71 1.90 24.29
CA TYR A 217 4.88 1.27 22.98
C TYR A 217 5.75 0.01 23.08
N ASP A 218 6.92 0.08 23.72
CA ASP A 218 7.82 -1.07 23.86
C ASP A 218 7.20 -2.22 24.66
N ARG A 219 6.35 -1.89 25.63
CA ARG A 219 5.74 -2.87 26.53
C ARG A 219 4.44 -3.47 25.99
N TYR A 220 3.61 -2.66 25.33
CA TYR A 220 2.23 -3.01 25.03
C TYR A 220 1.91 -3.07 23.54
N ALA A 221 2.81 -2.64 22.64
CA ALA A 221 2.53 -2.75 21.22
C ALA A 221 2.35 -4.21 20.80
N SER A 222 1.26 -4.48 20.08
CA SER A 222 1.09 -5.72 19.32
C SER A 222 2.22 -5.83 18.29
N ASN A 223 2.54 -7.04 17.84
CA ASN A 223 3.45 -7.22 16.71
C ASN A 223 2.81 -6.81 15.37
N TYR A 224 1.49 -6.68 15.33
CA TYR A 224 0.72 -6.42 14.13
C TYR A 224 -0.45 -5.48 14.42
N TYR A 225 -0.62 -4.50 13.54
CA TYR A 225 -1.81 -3.67 13.42
C TYR A 225 -2.44 -3.85 12.06
N ARG A 226 -3.77 -3.98 12.07
CA ARG A 226 -4.57 -4.12 10.85
C ARG A 226 -4.48 -2.85 10.00
N GLY A 227 -4.37 -3.00 8.67
CA GLY A 227 -4.45 -1.87 7.76
C GLY A 227 -5.85 -1.29 7.74
N LEU A 228 -5.96 0.03 7.56
CA LEU A 228 -7.25 0.73 7.54
C LEU A 228 -8.14 0.30 6.36
N HIS A 229 -7.55 -0.26 5.29
CA HIS A 229 -8.28 -0.80 4.13
C HIS A 229 -8.43 -2.33 4.10
N ASP A 230 -7.91 -3.05 5.11
CA ASP A 230 -8.00 -4.52 5.13
C ASP A 230 -9.46 -5.03 5.14
N GLU A 231 -10.43 -4.21 5.58
CA GLU A 231 -11.86 -4.58 5.61
C GLU A 231 -12.57 -4.36 4.27
N ASP A 232 -12.04 -3.47 3.43
CA ASP A 232 -12.67 -3.02 2.19
C ASP A 232 -12.64 -4.06 1.06
N ILE A 233 -11.89 -5.14 1.27
CA ILE A 233 -11.80 -6.25 0.32
C ILE A 233 -12.98 -7.18 0.50
N THR A 234 -13.66 -7.45 -0.62
CA THR A 234 -14.82 -8.31 -0.71
C THR A 234 -14.54 -9.67 -0.07
N PRO A 235 -15.27 -10.05 0.99
CA PRO A 235 -15.11 -11.35 1.60
C PRO A 235 -15.70 -12.44 0.70
N ILE A 236 -15.08 -13.62 0.71
CA ILE A 236 -15.54 -14.79 -0.02
C ILE A 236 -16.70 -15.45 0.74
N GLU A 237 -17.88 -15.46 0.11
CA GLU A 237 -18.98 -16.30 0.55
C GLU A 237 -18.73 -17.76 0.19
N THR A 238 -18.19 -18.54 1.14
CA THR A 238 -17.89 -19.95 0.91
C THR A 238 -19.12 -20.76 0.46
N LYS A 239 -18.89 -21.82 -0.32
CA LYS A 239 -19.92 -22.73 -0.88
C LYS A 239 -20.83 -22.12 -1.95
N ARG A 240 -20.57 -20.89 -2.39
CA ARG A 240 -21.26 -20.27 -3.52
C ARG A 240 -20.30 -20.05 -4.69
N TRP A 241 -20.87 -19.99 -5.89
CA TRP A 241 -20.17 -19.46 -7.05
C TRP A 241 -20.13 -17.93 -6.94
N ILE A 242 -18.94 -17.37 -7.09
CA ILE A 242 -18.69 -15.93 -7.09
C ILE A 242 -18.36 -15.54 -8.52
N ASP A 243 -19.07 -14.54 -9.05
CA ASP A 243 -18.74 -13.91 -10.32
C ASP A 243 -17.53 -12.97 -10.11
N VAL A 244 -16.40 -13.38 -10.68
CA VAL A 244 -15.12 -12.67 -10.62
C VAL A 244 -14.68 -12.22 -12.01
N SER A 245 -15.64 -11.95 -12.90
CA SER A 245 -15.37 -11.45 -14.25
C SER A 245 -14.34 -10.32 -14.23
N LEU A 246 -13.40 -10.39 -15.17
CA LEU A 246 -12.30 -9.46 -15.33
C LEU A 246 -12.61 -8.54 -16.51
N ARG A 247 -12.95 -7.29 -16.18
CA ARG A 247 -13.33 -6.27 -17.15
C ARG A 247 -12.77 -4.92 -16.74
N CYS A 248 -11.92 -4.35 -17.58
CA CYS A 248 -11.24 -3.09 -17.26
C CYS A 248 -12.19 -1.89 -17.11
N ASP A 249 -13.45 -2.00 -17.57
CA ASP A 249 -14.51 -1.00 -17.38
C ASP A 249 -15.32 -1.16 -16.09
N GLN A 250 -15.01 -2.15 -15.24
CA GLN A 250 -15.69 -2.37 -13.96
C GLN A 250 -14.95 -1.71 -12.78
N ASP A 251 -15.72 -1.13 -11.86
CA ASP A 251 -15.22 -0.42 -10.67
C ASP A 251 -14.49 -1.30 -9.65
N ASP A 252 -14.59 -2.62 -9.79
CA ASP A 252 -13.93 -3.60 -8.92
C ASP A 252 -12.81 -4.38 -9.61
N THR A 253 -12.50 -4.06 -10.87
CA THR A 253 -11.34 -4.59 -11.61
C THR A 253 -10.22 -3.56 -11.65
N PHE A 254 -9.05 -3.99 -11.19
CA PHE A 254 -7.84 -3.20 -11.08
C PHE A 254 -6.89 -3.52 -12.23
N GLY A 255 -6.07 -2.55 -12.64
CA GLY A 255 -5.09 -2.70 -13.70
C GLY A 255 -4.28 -1.40 -13.85
N PRO A 256 -2.97 -1.46 -14.14
CA PRO A 256 -2.14 -2.63 -14.46
C PRO A 256 -1.93 -3.59 -13.28
N LEU A 257 -1.27 -4.73 -13.51
CA LEU A 257 -0.93 -5.67 -12.44
C LEU A 257 -0.02 -5.02 -11.37
N PRO A 258 0.05 -5.56 -10.14
CA PRO A 258 0.80 -4.93 -9.05
C PRO A 258 2.30 -4.70 -9.31
N ASP A 259 2.93 -5.52 -10.16
CA ASP A 259 4.32 -5.33 -10.63
C ASP A 259 4.44 -4.33 -11.79
N ALA A 260 3.38 -3.54 -12.01
CA ALA A 260 3.14 -2.65 -13.12
C ALA A 260 3.15 -3.31 -14.50
N SER A 261 3.12 -4.64 -14.61
CA SER A 261 3.03 -5.33 -15.90
C SER A 261 1.60 -5.25 -16.50
N PRO A 262 1.45 -5.45 -17.82
CA PRO A 262 0.15 -5.45 -18.46
C PRO A 262 -0.78 -6.51 -17.86
N GLY A 263 -2.03 -6.13 -17.61
CA GLY A 263 -3.06 -7.06 -17.18
C GLY A 263 -4.07 -6.42 -16.25
N MET A 264 -4.97 -7.25 -15.75
CA MET A 264 -6.00 -6.83 -14.80
C MET A 264 -6.20 -7.88 -13.72
N TYR A 265 -6.69 -7.45 -12.57
CA TYR A 265 -6.92 -8.32 -11.43
C TYR A 265 -8.09 -7.88 -10.55
N ARG A 266 -8.55 -8.81 -9.72
CA ARG A 266 -9.49 -8.61 -8.62
C ARG A 266 -8.96 -9.32 -7.38
N SER A 267 -9.13 -8.68 -6.23
CA SER A 267 -8.72 -9.25 -4.94
C SER A 267 -9.95 -9.66 -4.14
N LEU A 268 -9.95 -10.87 -3.58
CA LEU A 268 -10.98 -11.37 -2.67
C LEU A 268 -10.34 -11.83 -1.35
N ARG A 269 -11.07 -11.69 -0.24
CA ARG A 269 -10.59 -12.04 1.10
C ARG A 269 -11.25 -13.33 1.60
N LEU A 270 -10.44 -14.32 1.93
CA LEU A 270 -10.87 -15.55 2.62
C LEU A 270 -10.37 -15.53 4.07
N GLU A 271 -11.26 -15.73 5.02
CA GLU A 271 -10.91 -15.87 6.43
C GLU A 271 -11.23 -17.27 6.93
N LEU A 272 -10.28 -17.88 7.63
CA LEU A 272 -10.40 -19.22 8.20
C LEU A 272 -10.10 -19.18 9.69
N ASP A 273 -11.03 -19.68 10.51
CA ASP A 273 -10.85 -19.73 11.98
C ASP A 273 -9.82 -20.78 12.41
N GLU A 274 -9.66 -21.84 11.63
CA GLU A 274 -8.75 -22.95 11.90
C GLU A 274 -8.10 -23.46 10.60
N PRO A 275 -6.92 -24.10 10.67
CA PRO A 275 -6.30 -24.70 9.49
C PRO A 275 -7.20 -25.78 8.89
N ARG A 276 -7.40 -25.76 7.56
CA ARG A 276 -8.25 -26.72 6.87
C ARG A 276 -7.93 -26.83 5.39
N THR A 277 -8.30 -27.96 4.80
CA THR A 277 -8.26 -28.14 3.34
C THR A 277 -9.45 -27.42 2.70
N VAL A 278 -9.18 -26.62 1.69
CA VAL A 278 -10.16 -25.85 0.93
C VAL A 278 -10.13 -26.31 -0.52
N ASP A 279 -11.28 -26.74 -1.02
CA ASP A 279 -11.46 -27.04 -2.43
C ASP A 279 -11.70 -25.74 -3.19
N ILE A 280 -10.92 -25.52 -4.24
CA ILE A 280 -10.96 -24.32 -5.07
C ILE A 280 -11.19 -24.76 -6.51
N GLU A 281 -12.20 -24.19 -7.15
CA GLU A 281 -12.56 -24.44 -8.54
C GLU A 281 -12.67 -23.09 -9.26
N LEU A 282 -11.96 -22.95 -10.38
CA LEU A 282 -11.99 -21.75 -11.22
C LEU A 282 -12.54 -22.10 -12.61
N ARG A 283 -13.71 -21.58 -12.93
CA ARG A 283 -14.31 -21.70 -14.27
C ARG A 283 -14.04 -20.42 -15.05
N ALA A 284 -12.98 -20.44 -15.84
CA ALA A 284 -12.50 -19.32 -16.63
C ALA A 284 -11.65 -19.84 -17.81
N PRO A 285 -11.30 -18.99 -18.80
CA PRO A 285 -10.26 -19.30 -19.78
C PRO A 285 -8.91 -19.64 -19.11
N GLU A 286 -8.07 -20.48 -19.74
CA GLU A 286 -6.79 -20.94 -19.18
C GLU A 286 -5.80 -19.81 -18.82
N ARG A 287 -5.96 -18.63 -19.45
CA ARG A 287 -5.15 -17.43 -19.17
C ARG A 287 -5.48 -16.75 -17.84
N VAL A 288 -6.65 -17.05 -17.26
CA VAL A 288 -7.05 -16.50 -15.96
C VAL A 288 -6.52 -17.42 -14.87
N SER A 289 -5.97 -16.84 -13.83
CA SER A 289 -5.47 -17.58 -12.66
C SER A 289 -5.94 -16.97 -11.36
N VAL A 290 -6.02 -17.79 -10.31
CA VAL A 290 -6.16 -17.35 -8.92
C VAL A 290 -4.88 -17.71 -8.18
N GLU A 291 -4.19 -16.70 -7.64
CA GLU A 291 -3.09 -16.88 -6.68
C GLU A 291 -3.62 -16.76 -5.24
N ILE A 292 -3.21 -17.67 -4.35
CA ILE A 292 -3.69 -17.73 -2.97
C ILE A 292 -2.56 -17.35 -2.01
N VAL A 293 -2.63 -16.12 -1.49
CA VAL A 293 -1.61 -15.53 -0.64
C VAL A 293 -1.96 -15.70 0.84
N ASP A 294 -1.12 -16.40 1.60
CA ASP A 294 -1.22 -16.48 3.06
C ASP A 294 -0.64 -15.19 3.65
N VAL A 295 -1.52 -14.27 4.02
CA VAL A 295 -1.14 -12.94 4.50
C VAL A 295 -0.30 -13.02 5.78
N ARG A 296 -0.60 -13.98 6.67
CA ARG A 296 0.17 -14.17 7.91
C ARG A 296 1.58 -14.66 7.60
N ARG A 297 1.74 -15.50 6.59
CA ARG A 297 3.04 -15.98 6.13
C ARG A 297 3.86 -14.83 5.54
N GLU A 298 3.30 -14.01 4.65
CA GLU A 298 4.01 -12.84 4.09
C GLU A 298 4.50 -11.89 5.19
N ARG A 299 3.64 -11.59 6.17
CA ARG A 299 4.01 -10.78 7.34
C ARG A 299 5.16 -11.37 8.14
N SER A 300 5.26 -12.70 8.22
CA SER A 300 6.37 -13.34 8.94
C SER A 300 7.74 -13.10 8.29
N TYR A 301 7.77 -12.65 7.03
CA TYR A 301 8.94 -12.24 6.26
C TYR A 301 9.11 -10.71 6.20
N GLY A 302 8.34 -9.97 7.00
CA GLY A 302 8.40 -8.51 7.03
C GLY A 302 7.65 -7.83 5.89
N VAL A 303 6.88 -8.57 5.09
CA VAL A 303 6.04 -7.99 4.03
C VAL A 303 4.65 -7.74 4.56
N VAL A 304 4.23 -6.47 4.56
CA VAL A 304 2.82 -6.14 4.71
C VAL A 304 2.23 -5.97 3.32
N LEU A 305 1.16 -6.72 3.05
CA LEU A 305 0.46 -6.66 1.77
C LEU A 305 -0.53 -5.50 1.77
N ASP A 306 -0.43 -4.64 0.76
CA ASP A 306 -1.58 -3.85 0.31
C ASP A 306 -2.58 -4.78 -0.37
N PHE A 307 -3.80 -4.89 0.15
CA PHE A 307 -4.77 -5.80 -0.45
C PHE A 307 -5.38 -5.26 -1.76
N ARG A 308 -5.25 -3.95 -2.02
CA ARG A 308 -5.67 -3.29 -3.27
C ARG A 308 -4.59 -3.40 -4.34
N HIS A 309 -3.31 -3.44 -3.98
CA HIS A 309 -2.18 -3.72 -4.88
C HIS A 309 -1.31 -4.87 -4.34
N PRO A 310 -1.83 -6.12 -4.33
CA PRO A 310 -1.15 -7.20 -3.65
C PRO A 310 0.08 -7.65 -4.41
N LYS A 311 1.25 -7.34 -3.85
CA LYS A 311 2.54 -7.83 -4.32
C LYS A 311 3.16 -8.74 -3.27
N PRO A 312 3.07 -10.08 -3.45
CA PRO A 312 3.75 -11.02 -2.58
C PRO A 312 5.27 -10.82 -2.57
N SER A 313 5.93 -11.25 -1.50
CA SER A 313 7.39 -11.14 -1.34
C SER A 313 8.21 -11.90 -2.38
N GLY A 314 7.61 -12.92 -3.01
CA GLY A 314 8.33 -13.90 -3.82
C GLY A 314 9.25 -14.84 -3.01
N ALA A 315 9.29 -14.70 -1.68
CA ALA A 315 10.07 -15.58 -0.81
C ALA A 315 9.49 -17.01 -0.73
N HIS A 316 8.24 -17.17 -1.17
CA HIS A 316 7.50 -18.43 -1.15
C HIS A 316 6.69 -18.64 -2.40
N GLU A 317 6.52 -19.92 -2.74
CA GLU A 317 5.53 -20.32 -3.71
C GLU A 317 4.13 -20.20 -3.09
N HIS A 318 3.25 -19.51 -3.79
CA HIS A 318 1.83 -19.46 -3.51
C HIS A 318 1.10 -20.48 -4.40
N PRO A 319 0.07 -21.17 -3.89
CA PRO A 319 -0.75 -22.03 -4.72
C PRO A 319 -1.45 -21.21 -5.80
N ILE A 320 -1.39 -21.70 -7.04
CA ILE A 320 -2.03 -21.08 -8.21
C ILE A 320 -3.04 -22.08 -8.80
N VAL A 321 -4.22 -21.59 -9.15
CA VAL A 321 -5.28 -22.35 -9.84
C VAL A 321 -5.57 -21.67 -11.17
N ARG A 322 -5.41 -22.36 -12.29
CA ARG A 322 -5.71 -21.80 -13.62
C ARG A 322 -7.15 -22.06 -14.04
N GLY A 323 -7.63 -21.29 -15.01
CA GLY A 323 -8.97 -21.46 -15.56
C GLY A 323 -9.21 -22.87 -16.08
N GLY A 324 -10.30 -23.50 -15.63
CA GLY A 324 -10.64 -24.89 -15.93
C GLY A 324 -10.10 -25.90 -14.91
N GLU A 325 -9.28 -25.47 -13.96
CA GLU A 325 -8.72 -26.34 -12.93
C GLU A 325 -9.57 -26.37 -11.65
N SER A 326 -9.43 -27.48 -10.92
CA SER A 326 -9.86 -27.61 -9.52
C SER A 326 -8.74 -28.24 -8.71
N THR A 327 -8.52 -27.73 -7.51
CA THR A 327 -7.49 -28.22 -6.60
C THR A 327 -7.94 -28.14 -5.15
N ALA A 328 -7.30 -28.93 -4.29
CA ALA A 328 -7.50 -28.90 -2.85
C ALA A 328 -6.25 -28.36 -2.17
N VAL A 329 -6.36 -27.22 -1.50
CA VAL A 329 -5.23 -26.54 -0.86
C VAL A 329 -5.39 -26.59 0.65
N HIS A 330 -4.35 -27.01 1.37
CA HIS A 330 -4.34 -26.94 2.83
C HIS A 330 -3.93 -25.53 3.27
N LEU A 331 -4.86 -24.79 3.85
CA LEU A 331 -4.69 -23.41 4.27
C LEU A 331 -4.61 -23.31 5.79
N ARG A 332 -3.87 -22.32 6.30
CA ARG A 332 -3.73 -22.06 7.74
C ARG A 332 -4.93 -21.29 8.27
N ALA A 333 -5.03 -21.15 9.59
CA ALA A 333 -5.95 -20.18 10.18
C ALA A 333 -5.48 -18.75 9.90
N GLY A 334 -6.42 -17.85 9.63
CA GLY A 334 -6.21 -16.43 9.39
C GLY A 334 -6.71 -15.97 8.02
N THR A 335 -6.28 -14.77 7.64
CA THR A 335 -6.65 -14.10 6.39
C THR A 335 -5.79 -14.59 5.23
N HIS A 336 -6.46 -14.90 4.12
CA HIS A 336 -5.86 -15.28 2.84
C HIS A 336 -6.41 -14.33 1.77
N LEU A 337 -5.54 -13.86 0.89
CA LEU A 337 -5.93 -13.04 -0.25
C LEU A 337 -5.93 -13.90 -1.50
N LEU A 338 -7.04 -13.88 -2.24
CA LEU A 338 -7.16 -14.55 -3.52
C LEU A 338 -7.11 -13.47 -4.61
N THR A 339 -6.01 -13.46 -5.37
CA THR A 339 -5.82 -12.53 -6.48
C THR A 339 -6.16 -13.23 -7.77
N ILE A 340 -7.29 -12.86 -8.37
CA ILE A 340 -7.74 -13.36 -9.67
C ILE A 340 -7.20 -12.43 -10.74
N SER A 341 -6.36 -12.91 -11.64
CA SER A 341 -5.64 -12.07 -12.59
C SER A 341 -5.48 -12.73 -13.96
N GLN A 342 -5.13 -11.90 -14.94
CA GLN A 342 -4.67 -12.29 -16.27
C GLN A 342 -3.70 -11.23 -16.80
N SER A 343 -2.79 -11.61 -17.69
CA SER A 343 -1.70 -10.76 -18.21
C SER A 343 -2.06 -9.98 -19.49
N ASP A 344 -3.35 -9.88 -19.82
CA ASP A 344 -3.86 -9.12 -20.95
C ASP A 344 -5.12 -8.33 -20.56
N TYR A 345 -5.62 -7.52 -21.49
CA TYR A 345 -6.81 -6.70 -21.30
C TYR A 345 -8.06 -7.26 -21.99
N GLU A 346 -8.04 -8.52 -22.42
CA GLU A 346 -9.21 -9.13 -23.03
C GLU A 346 -10.25 -9.49 -21.97
N TYR A 347 -11.52 -9.20 -22.23
CA TYR A 347 -12.59 -9.62 -21.32
C TYR A 347 -12.55 -11.13 -21.04
N SER A 348 -12.68 -11.48 -19.77
CA SER A 348 -12.82 -12.88 -19.33
C SER A 348 -13.93 -13.01 -18.29
N ASP A 349 -14.94 -13.82 -18.59
CA ASP A 349 -15.84 -14.36 -17.58
C ASP A 349 -15.08 -15.35 -16.70
N ALA A 350 -15.19 -15.18 -15.39
CA ALA A 350 -14.56 -16.06 -14.43
C ALA A 350 -15.50 -16.30 -13.25
N PHE A 351 -15.68 -17.57 -12.88
CA PHE A 351 -16.45 -17.97 -11.72
C PHE A 351 -15.56 -18.73 -10.75
N LEU A 352 -15.52 -18.27 -9.51
CA LEU A 352 -14.73 -18.88 -8.45
C LEU A 352 -15.65 -19.60 -7.46
N ARG A 353 -15.30 -20.82 -7.08
CA ARG A 353 -15.90 -21.52 -5.94
C ARG A 353 -14.83 -21.89 -4.93
N VAL A 354 -15.07 -21.54 -3.68
CA VAL A 354 -14.21 -21.85 -2.54
C VAL A 354 -15.03 -22.62 -1.50
N ASP A 355 -14.65 -23.87 -1.22
CA ASP A 355 -15.38 -24.78 -0.35
C ASP A 355 -14.46 -25.38 0.72
N PRO A 356 -14.45 -24.84 1.95
CA PRO A 356 -13.69 -25.42 3.04
C PRO A 356 -14.25 -26.79 3.42
N ARG A 357 -13.42 -27.84 3.31
CA ARG A 357 -13.83 -29.20 3.64
C ARG A 357 -14.21 -29.29 5.11
N GLN A 358 -15.39 -29.83 5.38
CA GLN A 358 -15.73 -30.30 6.72
C GLN A 358 -14.98 -31.61 6.92
N PHE A 359 -13.94 -31.61 7.75
CA PHE A 359 -13.46 -32.88 8.27
C PHE A 359 -14.64 -33.53 9.00
N PRO A 360 -14.91 -34.84 8.78
CA PRO A 360 -15.86 -35.53 9.63
C PRO A 360 -15.36 -35.29 11.06
N ARG A 361 -16.16 -34.59 11.88
CA ARG A 361 -15.96 -34.62 13.32
C ARG A 361 -15.92 -36.10 13.63
N GLY A 362 -14.76 -36.62 14.02
CA GLY A 362 -14.65 -38.03 14.39
C GLY A 362 -15.84 -38.30 15.30
N ASP A 363 -16.63 -39.32 14.97
CA ASP A 363 -17.79 -39.67 15.78
C ASP A 363 -17.32 -39.66 17.23
N ASP A 364 -17.95 -38.84 18.07
CA ASP A 364 -17.82 -38.88 19.54
C ASP A 364 -18.44 -40.19 20.03
N SER A 365 -18.03 -41.32 19.46
CA SER A 365 -18.36 -42.66 19.89
C SER A 365 -17.51 -42.98 21.11
N GLN A 366 -18.09 -42.58 22.25
CA GLN A 366 -18.09 -43.21 23.59
C GLN A 366 -17.06 -44.30 23.89
#